data_AF-A0A942A5E7-F1
#
_entry.id   AF-A0A942A5E7-F1
#
_cell.length_a   1.000
_cell.length_b   1.000
_cell.length_c   1.000
_cell.angle_alpha   90.00
_cell.angle_beta   90.00
_cell.angle_gamma   90.00
#
_symmetry.space_group_name_H-M   'P 1'
#
loop_
_entity.id
_entity.type
_entity.pdbx_description
1 polymer ?
#
loop_
_entity_poly.entity_id
_entity_poly.type
_entity_poly.pdbx_seq_one_letter_code
_entity_poly.pdbx_strand_id
1 'polypeptide(L)'
;EALFRGVLLGGMKRFPPWAAVLLSGALFSLFHQNPAQTVYQFLFGCVFALVVIKSGSLLPAVFMHVLNNAFIIVYQYLGAEPGETASLVLLIAGLIAAIGGITCLLLCKTPPREERERPRYGVFFLYASLGILYCAAMWALTLAAV
;
A
#
# COMPACT_ATOMS: atom_id res chain seq x y z
N GLU A 1 -2.66 0.82 -7.59
CA GLU A 1 -3.40 -0.42 -7.27
C GLU A 1 -3.23 -1.58 -8.24
N ALA A 2 -3.37 -1.42 -9.57
CA ALA A 2 -3.22 -2.56 -10.49
C ALA A 2 -1.88 -3.32 -10.33
N LEU A 3 -0.76 -2.59 -10.25
CA LEU A 3 0.56 -3.17 -9.99
C LEU A 3 0.64 -3.84 -8.60
N PHE A 4 0.35 -3.08 -7.54
CA PHE A 4 0.53 -3.54 -6.16
C PHE A 4 -0.46 -4.62 -5.74
N ARG A 5 -1.75 -4.46 -6.06
CA ARG A 5 -2.84 -5.31 -5.56
C ARG A 5 -3.27 -6.35 -6.58
N GLY A 6 -3.09 -6.06 -7.87
CA GLY A 6 -3.29 -7.04 -8.93
C GLY A 6 -2.07 -7.97 -9.07
N VAL A 7 -0.92 -7.42 -9.45
CA VAL A 7 0.26 -8.22 -9.82
C VAL A 7 1.06 -8.67 -8.61
N LEU A 8 1.53 -7.74 -7.77
CA LEU A 8 2.41 -8.07 -6.64
C LEU A 8 1.68 -8.90 -5.59
N LEU A 9 0.54 -8.42 -5.08
CA LEU A 9 -0.27 -9.15 -4.09
C LEU A 9 -0.82 -10.46 -4.67
N GLY A 10 -1.15 -10.50 -5.97
CA GLY A 10 -1.53 -11.73 -6.68
C GLY A 10 -0.39 -12.75 -6.78
N GLY A 11 0.85 -12.29 -6.89
CA GLY A 11 2.06 -13.14 -6.82
C GLY A 11 2.36 -13.65 -5.41
N MET A 12 1.88 -12.96 -4.37
CA MET A 12 2.05 -13.34 -2.96
C MET A 12 1.07 -14.41 -2.46
N LYS A 13 0.41 -15.15 -3.36
CA LYS A 13 -0.55 -16.22 -3.00
C LYS A 13 0.03 -17.35 -2.14
N ARG A 14 1.36 -17.55 -2.15
CA ARG A 14 2.03 -18.57 -1.32
C ARG A 14 2.26 -18.12 0.14
N PHE A 15 2.20 -16.83 0.40
CA PHE A 15 2.38 -16.30 1.75
C PHE A 15 1.06 -16.39 2.54
N PRO A 16 1.15 -16.56 3.87
CA PRO A 16 -0.02 -16.41 4.72
C PRO A 16 -0.60 -14.98 4.56
N PRO A 17 -1.93 -14.78 4.68
CA PRO A 17 -2.56 -13.50 4.39
C PRO A 17 -1.92 -12.31 5.10
N TRP A 18 -1.56 -12.46 6.38
CA TRP A 18 -0.90 -11.41 7.15
C TRP A 18 0.46 -11.01 6.55
N ALA A 19 1.27 -11.96 6.09
CA ALA A 19 2.58 -11.66 5.51
C ALA A 19 2.45 -11.00 4.13
N ALA A 20 1.48 -11.42 3.33
CA ALA A 20 1.19 -10.79 2.04
C ALA A 20 0.73 -9.32 2.22
N VAL A 21 -0.04 -9.03 3.27
CA VAL A 21 -0.45 -7.66 3.64
C VAL A 21 0.76 -6.82 4.01
N LEU A 22 1.61 -7.30 4.93
CA LEU A 22 2.79 -6.56 5.38
C LEU A 22 3.78 -6.31 4.24
N LEU A 23 4.06 -7.33 3.42
CA LEU A 23 4.98 -7.20 2.29
C LEU A 23 4.42 -6.25 1.22
N SER A 24 3.11 -6.34 0.93
CA SER A 24 2.47 -5.39 0.01
C SER A 24 2.49 -3.96 0.55
N GLY A 25 2.31 -3.77 1.86
CA GLY A 25 2.40 -2.46 2.51
C GLY A 25 3.82 -1.89 2.45
N ALA A 26 4.83 -2.72 2.72
CA ALA A 26 6.24 -2.33 2.66
C ALA A 26 6.66 -1.91 1.26
N LEU A 27 6.32 -2.71 0.24
CA LEU A 27 6.62 -2.37 -1.16
C LEU A 27 5.90 -1.09 -1.61
N PHE A 28 4.68 -0.86 -1.13
CA PHE A 28 3.92 0.35 -1.42
C PHE A 28 4.54 1.59 -0.78
N SER A 29 4.90 1.51 0.51
CA SER A 29 5.60 2.58 1.22
C SER A 29 6.94 2.94 0.56
N LEU A 30 7.76 1.93 0.26
CA LEU A 30 9.06 2.14 -0.38
C LEU A 30 8.94 2.81 -1.75
N PHE A 31 7.89 2.49 -2.51
CA PHE A 31 7.68 3.04 -3.84
C PHE A 31 7.50 4.56 -3.87
N HIS A 32 7.08 5.20 -2.78
CA HIS A 32 6.94 6.65 -2.76
C HIS A 32 8.22 7.37 -2.36
N GLN A 33 9.28 6.65 -2.00
CA GLN A 33 10.65 7.19 -1.88
C GLN A 33 10.81 8.35 -0.88
N ASN A 34 9.84 8.57 0.00
CA ASN A 34 9.84 9.67 0.95
C ASN A 34 9.85 9.13 2.40
N PRO A 35 10.95 9.31 3.15
CA PRO A 35 11.08 8.87 4.53
C PRO A 35 9.99 9.41 5.47
N ALA A 36 9.62 10.69 5.34
CA ALA A 36 8.60 11.31 6.18
C ALA A 36 7.21 10.66 5.99
N GLN A 37 6.96 10.07 4.82
CA GLN A 37 5.69 9.46 4.49
C GLN A 37 5.62 7.95 4.78
N THR A 38 6.75 7.34 5.13
CA THR A 38 6.93 5.88 5.25
C THR A 38 5.84 5.24 6.10
N VAL A 39 5.57 5.79 7.29
CA VAL A 39 4.66 5.19 8.27
C VAL A 39 3.23 5.18 7.75
N TYR A 40 2.67 6.33 7.36
CA TYR A 40 1.27 6.37 6.95
C TYR A 40 1.03 5.62 5.63
N GLN A 41 1.97 5.68 4.68
CA GLN A 41 1.83 4.94 3.43
C GLN A 41 1.92 3.43 3.63
N PHE A 42 2.75 2.97 4.57
CA PHE A 42 2.79 1.56 4.95
C PHE A 42 1.44 1.10 5.49
N LEU A 43 0.82 1.90 6.37
CA LEU A 43 -0.49 1.61 6.95
C LEU A 43 -1.59 1.58 5.88
N PHE A 44 -1.70 2.62 5.04
CA PHE A 44 -2.64 2.61 3.91
C PHE A 44 -2.37 1.45 2.95
N GLY A 45 -1.09 1.16 2.70
CA GLY A 45 -0.70 0.07 1.84
C GLY A 45 -1.17 -1.29 2.36
N CYS A 46 -1.08 -1.51 3.67
CA CYS A 46 -1.63 -2.69 4.34
C CYS A 46 -3.15 -2.74 4.22
N VAL A 47 -3.84 -1.63 4.48
CA VAL A 47 -5.31 -1.54 4.40
C VAL A 47 -5.81 -1.85 2.99
N PHE A 48 -5.19 -1.29 1.94
CA PHE A 48 -5.59 -1.56 0.57
C PHE A 48 -5.39 -3.03 0.19
N ALA A 49 -4.25 -3.62 0.59
CA ALA A 49 -4.00 -5.05 0.37
C ALA A 49 -5.07 -5.91 1.05
N LEU A 50 -5.48 -5.49 2.24
CA LEU A 50 -6.48 -6.18 3.02
C LEU A 50 -7.87 -6.15 2.43
N VAL A 51 -8.30 -4.96 2.00
CA VAL A 51 -9.59 -4.75 1.34
C VAL A 51 -9.68 -5.64 0.09
N VAL A 52 -8.60 -5.78 -0.68
CA VAL A 52 -8.58 -6.67 -1.86
C VAL A 52 -8.67 -8.14 -1.46
N ILE A 53 -7.94 -8.57 -0.43
CA ILE A 53 -8.00 -9.96 0.07
C ILE A 53 -9.42 -10.31 0.55
N LYS A 54 -10.10 -9.38 1.22
CA LYS A 54 -11.45 -9.62 1.79
C LYS A 54 -12.57 -9.49 0.78
N SER A 55 -12.51 -8.47 -0.08
CA SER A 55 -13.56 -8.22 -1.09
C SER A 55 -13.41 -9.09 -2.34
N GLY A 56 -12.22 -9.66 -2.58
CA GLY A 56 -11.90 -10.34 -3.84
C GLY A 56 -11.84 -9.39 -5.05
N SER A 57 -11.95 -8.08 -4.84
CA SER A 57 -12.04 -7.07 -5.89
C SER A 57 -10.97 -6.00 -5.74
N LEU A 58 -10.42 -5.54 -6.87
CA LEU A 58 -9.50 -4.41 -6.90
C LEU A 58 -10.21 -3.06 -6.76
N LEU A 59 -11.48 -2.98 -7.17
CA LEU A 59 -12.22 -1.72 -7.28
C LEU A 59 -12.30 -0.94 -5.94
N PRO A 60 -12.61 -1.58 -4.80
CA PRO A 60 -12.67 -0.85 -3.53
C PRO A 60 -11.34 -0.21 -3.15
N ALA A 61 -10.21 -0.91 -3.33
CA ALA A 61 -8.89 -0.36 -3.06
C ALA A 61 -8.50 0.76 -4.05
N VAL A 62 -8.87 0.62 -5.33
CA VAL A 62 -8.69 1.69 -6.33
C VAL A 62 -9.43 2.95 -5.89
N PHE A 63 -10.70 2.83 -5.52
CA PHE A 63 -11.52 3.95 -5.08
C PHE A 63 -10.94 4.63 -3.83
N MET A 64 -10.55 3.84 -2.82
CA MET A 64 -9.91 4.37 -1.61
C MET A 64 -8.61 5.13 -1.92
N HIS A 65 -7.78 4.61 -2.82
CA HIS A 65 -6.53 5.29 -3.20
C HIS A 65 -6.82 6.58 -3.98
N VAL A 66 -7.74 6.58 -4.94
CA VAL A 66 -8.13 7.81 -5.66
C VAL A 66 -8.64 8.88 -4.70
N LEU A 67 -9.47 8.51 -3.72
CA LEU A 67 -9.93 9.44 -2.68
C LEU A 67 -8.79 9.98 -1.81
N ASN A 68 -7.84 9.13 -1.42
CA ASN A 68 -6.67 9.56 -0.66
C ASN A 68 -5.84 10.60 -1.45
N ASN A 69 -5.60 10.34 -2.75
CA ASN A 69 -4.86 11.27 -3.59
C ASN A 69 -5.64 12.57 -3.84
N ALA A 70 -6.95 12.48 -4.06
CA ALA A 70 -7.80 13.65 -4.22
C ALA A 70 -7.78 14.54 -2.97
N PHE A 71 -7.83 13.94 -1.77
CA PHE A 71 -7.70 14.66 -0.51
C PHE A 71 -6.36 15.42 -0.42
N ILE A 72 -5.24 14.77 -0.75
CA ILE A 72 -3.91 15.40 -0.74
C ILE A 72 -3.85 16.57 -1.73
N ILE A 73 -4.35 16.39 -2.95
CA ILE A 73 -4.37 17.44 -3.99
C ILE A 73 -5.22 18.63 -3.55
N VAL A 74 -6.43 18.38 -3.02
CA VAL A 74 -7.31 19.46 -2.54
C VAL A 74 -6.67 20.19 -1.37
N TYR A 75 -6.08 19.46 -0.42
CA TYR A 75 -5.38 20.05 0.72
C TYR A 75 -4.25 20.98 0.27
N GLN A 76 -3.41 20.53 -0.68
CA GLN A 76 -2.35 21.36 -1.26
C GLN A 76 -2.90 22.58 -1.99
N TYR A 77 -3.98 22.43 -2.76
CA TYR A 77 -4.58 23.53 -3.53
C TYR A 77 -5.18 24.63 -2.64
N LEU A 78 -5.63 24.29 -1.43
CA LEU A 78 -6.17 25.26 -0.46
C LEU A 78 -5.10 26.14 0.21
N GLY A 79 -3.84 26.05 -0.22
CA GLY A 79 -2.72 26.83 0.35
C GLY A 79 -2.32 26.36 1.74
N ALA A 80 -2.82 25.20 2.18
CA ALA A 80 -2.26 24.50 3.31
C ALA A 80 -1.00 23.80 2.82
N GLU A 81 0.15 24.41 3.06
CA GLU A 81 1.42 23.68 2.99
C GLU A 81 1.27 22.38 3.77
N PRO A 82 1.70 21.21 3.26
CA PRO A 82 1.73 19.96 4.02
C PRO A 82 2.71 20.08 5.19
N GLY A 83 2.35 20.86 6.20
CA GLY A 83 3.05 20.97 7.46
C GLY A 83 2.79 19.73 8.32
N GLU A 84 3.33 19.76 9.53
CA GLU A 84 3.19 18.69 10.52
C GLU A 84 1.73 18.25 10.73
N THR A 85 0.77 19.19 10.60
CA THR A 85 -0.67 18.95 10.71
C THR A 85 -1.22 17.99 9.66
N ALA A 86 -0.84 18.13 8.39
CA ALA A 86 -1.30 17.26 7.31
C ALA A 86 -0.79 15.83 7.50
N SER A 87 0.50 15.72 7.83
CA SER A 87 1.17 14.46 8.11
C SER A 87 0.56 13.76 9.33
N LEU A 88 0.21 14.52 10.38
CA LEU A 88 -0.46 14.00 11.56
C LEU A 88 -1.88 13.51 11.24
N VAL A 89 -2.67 14.26 10.46
CA VAL A 89 -4.01 13.86 10.04
C VAL A 89 -3.96 12.57 9.22
N LEU A 90 -3.02 12.46 8.28
CA LEU A 90 -2.84 11.25 7.46
C LEU A 90 -2.36 10.06 8.30
N LEU A 91 -1.50 10.29 9.29
CA LEU A 91 -1.09 9.25 10.23
C LEU A 91 -2.27 8.74 11.05
N ILE A 92 -3.07 9.63 11.63
CA ILE A 92 -4.27 9.27 12.41
C ILE A 92 -5.27 8.51 11.53
N ALA A 93 -5.53 9.00 10.31
CA ALA A 93 -6.39 8.33 9.35
C ALA A 93 -5.86 6.93 8.99
N GLY A 94 -4.55 6.80 8.78
CA GLY A 94 -3.87 5.53 8.53
C GLY A 94 -3.99 4.56 9.71
N LEU A 95 -3.85 5.03 10.95
CA LEU A 95 -4.01 4.23 12.16
C LEU A 95 -5.45 3.75 12.35
N ILE A 96 -6.44 4.64 12.19
CA ILE A 96 -7.86 4.28 12.24
C ILE A 96 -8.18 3.23 11.18
N ALA A 97 -7.72 3.44 9.95
CA ALA A 97 -7.90 2.50 8.86
C ALA A 97 -7.21 1.16 9.13
N ALA A 98 -6.01 1.16 9.72
CA ALA A 98 -5.28 -0.05 10.09
C ALA A 98 -6.01 -0.84 11.19
N ILE A 99 -6.51 -0.16 12.23
CA ILE A 99 -7.32 -0.78 13.29
C ILE A 99 -8.59 -1.39 12.68
N GLY A 100 -9.36 -0.61 11.91
CA GLY A 100 -10.57 -1.10 11.24
C GLY A 100 -10.28 -2.28 10.30
N GLY A 101 -9.15 -2.22 9.58
CA GLY A 101 -8.64 -3.32 8.77
C GLY A 101 -8.36 -4.57 9.61
N ILE A 102 -7.56 -4.46 10.67
CA ILE A 102 -7.22 -5.58 11.57
C ILE A 102 -8.50 -6.17 12.19
N THR A 103 -9.43 -5.34 12.65
CA THR A 103 -10.73 -5.79 13.17
C THR A 103 -11.51 -6.55 12.09
N CYS A 104 -11.58 -6.04 10.86
CA CYS A 104 -12.20 -6.75 9.73
C CYS A 104 -11.49 -8.08 9.41
N LEU A 105 -10.15 -8.12 9.53
CA LEU A 105 -9.36 -9.32 9.35
C LEU A 105 -9.78 -10.44 10.29
N LEU A 106 -9.90 -10.09 11.56
CA LEU A 106 -10.20 -11.00 12.66
C LEU A 106 -11.67 -11.41 12.67
N LEU A 107 -12.59 -10.51 12.30
CA LEU A 107 -14.03 -10.75 12.39
C LEU A 107 -14.65 -11.35 11.12
N CYS A 108 -14.17 -10.97 9.92
CA CYS A 108 -14.75 -11.46 8.67
C CYS A 108 -14.01 -12.72 8.20
N LYS A 109 -14.73 -13.77 7.78
CA LYS A 109 -14.10 -14.90 7.09
C LYS A 109 -13.51 -14.41 5.77
N THR A 110 -12.25 -14.75 5.48
CA THR A 110 -11.69 -14.52 4.14
C THR A 110 -12.44 -15.40 3.15
N PRO A 111 -12.93 -14.87 2.02
CA PRO A 111 -13.51 -15.70 0.99
C PRO A 111 -12.47 -16.73 0.51
N PRO A 112 -12.89 -17.95 0.12
CA PRO A 112 -11.99 -18.94 -0.44
C PRO A 112 -11.24 -18.31 -1.63
N ARG A 113 -9.90 -18.41 -1.62
CA ARG A 113 -9.06 -17.89 -2.71
C ARG A 113 -9.39 -18.67 -3.98
N GLU A 114 -9.96 -18.02 -4.99
CA GLU A 114 -10.03 -18.62 -6.32
C GLU A 114 -8.60 -18.92 -6.82
N GLU A 115 -8.38 -20.18 -7.19
CA GLU A 115 -7.18 -20.62 -7.91
C GLU A 115 -7.23 -20.09 -9.35
N ARG A 116 -7.11 -18.77 -9.52
CA ARG A 116 -6.81 -18.17 -10.82
C ARG A 116 -5.43 -18.67 -11.27
N GLU A 117 -5.33 -19.18 -12.50
CA GLU A 117 -4.09 -19.67 -13.12
C GLU A 117 -2.92 -18.75 -12.77
N ARG A 118 -1.79 -19.34 -12.37
CA ARG A 118 -0.57 -18.62 -12.03
C ARG A 118 0.09 -18.14 -13.32
N PRO A 119 0.12 -16.85 -13.63
CA PRO A 119 0.91 -16.39 -14.75
C PRO A 119 2.39 -16.51 -14.37
N ARG A 120 3.24 -16.87 -15.34
CA ARG A 120 4.69 -17.00 -15.15
C ARG A 120 5.33 -15.62 -15.10
N TYR A 121 5.34 -15.00 -13.91
CA TYR A 121 5.93 -13.68 -13.69
C TYR A 121 7.44 -13.70 -13.35
N GLY A 122 8.16 -14.80 -13.57
CA GLY A 122 9.56 -14.93 -13.12
C GLY A 122 10.46 -13.79 -13.64
N VAL A 123 10.30 -13.42 -14.90
CA VAL A 123 11.01 -12.30 -15.54
C VAL A 123 10.54 -10.94 -14.99
N PHE A 124 9.24 -10.79 -14.71
CA PHE A 124 8.71 -9.57 -14.11
C PHE A 124 9.31 -9.30 -12.73
N PHE A 125 9.43 -10.32 -11.86
CA PHE A 125 10.01 -10.16 -10.53
C PHE A 125 11.51 -9.87 -10.58
N LEU A 126 12.24 -10.38 -11.58
CA LEU A 126 13.63 -10.00 -11.83
C LEU A 126 13.74 -8.50 -12.13
N TYR A 127 12.98 -7.97 -13.09
CA TYR A 127 12.99 -6.53 -13.37
C TYR A 127 12.45 -5.68 -12.22
N ALA A 128 11.46 -6.19 -11.48
CA ALA A 128 10.94 -5.52 -10.29
C ALA A 128 12.01 -5.35 -9.20
N SER A 129 12.96 -6.29 -9.07
CA SER A 129 14.06 -6.17 -8.10
C SER A 129 14.93 -4.94 -8.34
N LEU A 130 15.22 -4.60 -9.61
CA LEU A 130 15.95 -3.38 -9.97
C LEU A 130 15.17 -2.12 -9.59
N GLY A 131 13.84 -2.14 -9.83
CA GLY A 131 12.96 -1.04 -9.41
C GLY A 131 12.88 -0.86 -7.89
N ILE A 132 12.85 -1.96 -7.13
CA ILE A 132 12.88 -1.94 -5.66
C ILE A 132 14.20 -1.35 -5.17
N LEU A 133 15.33 -1.75 -5.75
CA LEU A 133 16.65 -1.20 -5.41
C LEU A 133 16.72 0.30 -5.69
N TYR A 134 16.19 0.74 -6.84
CA TYR A 134 16.09 2.16 -7.17
C TYR A 134 15.25 2.93 -6.15
N CYS A 135 14.08 2.40 -5.77
CA CYS A 135 13.22 3.03 -4.77
C CYS A 135 13.92 3.13 -3.40
N ALA A 136 14.62 2.08 -2.98
CA ALA A 136 15.40 2.09 -1.74
C ALA A 136 16.54 3.10 -1.78
N ALA A 137 17.26 3.20 -2.90
CA ALA A 137 18.31 4.19 -3.08
C ALA A 137 17.75 5.62 -3.01
N MET A 138 16.66 5.91 -3.73
CA MET A 138 16.02 7.22 -3.69
C MET A 138 15.48 7.58 -2.31
N TRP A 139 14.90 6.60 -1.60
CA TRP A 139 14.46 6.78 -0.22
C TRP A 139 15.63 7.14 0.70
N ALA A 140 16.75 6.42 0.60
CA ALA A 140 17.95 6.66 1.42
C ALA A 140 18.60 8.01 1.11
N LEU A 141 18.67 8.39 -0.17
CA LEU A 141 19.16 9.70 -0.59
C LEU A 141 18.28 10.84 -0.06
N THR A 142 16.96 10.67 -0.12
CA THR A 142 16.01 11.65 0.43
C THR A 142 16.14 11.75 1.95
N LEU A 143 16.38 10.64 2.66
CA LEU A 143 16.63 10.66 4.10
C LEU A 143 17.91 11.41 4.46
N ALA A 144 18.98 11.21 3.68
CA ALA A 144 20.27 11.85 3.92
C ALA A 144 20.28 13.34 3.59
N ALA A 145 19.27 13.85 2.88
CA ALA A 145 19.14 15.24 2.48
C ALA A 145 18.28 16.09 3.44
N VAL A 146 17.70 15.48 4.48
CA VAL A 146 16.90 16.12 5.55
C VAL A 146 17.75 16.23 6.80
#